data_AF-L8LPL0-F1
#
_entry.id   AF-L8LPL0-F1
#
_cell.length_a   1.000
_cell.length_b   1.000
_cell.length_c   1.000
_cell.angle_alpha   90.00
_cell.angle_beta   90.00
_cell.angle_gamma   90.00
#
_symmetry.space_group_name_H-M   'P 1'
#
loop_
_entity.id
_entity.type
_entity.pdbx_description
1 polymer ?
#
loop_
_entity_poly.entity_id
_entity_poly.type
_entity_poly.pdbx_seq_one_letter_code
_entity_poly.pdbx_strand_id
1 'polypeptide(L)'
;MSSVETAAVGGAAHLVNFMGTDTIAGIIMACEYYGAEMPGFSIPAAEHSTITSWTREQETAAYENMLDTYPQGFVAVVSDSYDIFNACRNIWGSIS
;
A
#
# COMPACT_ATOMS: atom_id res chain seq x y z
N MET A 1 6.99 13.39 7.27
CA MET A 1 6.08 14.36 7.93
C MET A 1 6.36 14.34 9.42
N SER A 2 6.34 15.50 10.10
CA SER A 2 6.72 15.61 11.52
C SER A 2 5.53 15.69 12.47
N SER A 3 4.32 15.86 11.94
CA SER A 3 3.07 15.97 12.70
C SER A 3 1.87 15.56 11.83
N VAL A 4 0.71 15.35 12.46
CA VAL A 4 -0.55 15.11 11.72
C VAL A 4 -0.91 16.30 10.85
N GLU A 5 -0.71 17.52 11.36
CA GLU A 5 -0.99 18.74 10.61
C GLU A 5 -0.11 18.85 9.36
N THR A 6 1.20 18.61 9.48
CA THR A 6 2.09 18.60 8.30
C THR A 6 1.76 17.47 7.34
N ALA A 7 1.25 16.33 7.84
CA ALA A 7 0.77 15.24 7.00
C ALA A 7 -0.49 15.61 6.21
N ALA A 8 -1.44 16.30 6.86
CA ALA A 8 -2.66 16.78 6.23
C ALA A 8 -2.36 17.82 5.14
N VAL A 9 -1.57 18.85 5.47
CA VAL A 9 -1.21 19.91 4.50
C VAL A 9 -0.42 19.34 3.32
N GLY A 10 0.59 18.53 3.59
CA GLY A 10 1.40 17.90 2.54
C GLY A 10 0.59 16.94 1.67
N GLY A 11 -0.28 16.14 2.28
CA GLY A 11 -1.18 15.23 1.57
C GLY A 11 -2.18 15.97 0.69
N ALA A 12 -2.84 17.01 1.20
CA ALA A 12 -3.77 17.83 0.43
C ALA A 12 -3.08 18.55 -0.74
N ALA A 13 -1.86 19.05 -0.53
CA ALA A 13 -1.05 19.67 -1.59
C ALA A 13 -0.67 18.67 -2.70
N HIS A 14 -0.32 17.44 -2.33
CA HIS A 14 -0.08 16.35 -3.30
C HIS A 14 -1.33 16.06 -4.15
N LEU A 15 -2.51 16.06 -3.51
CA LEU A 15 -3.79 15.79 -4.17
C LEU A 15 -4.22 16.85 -5.21
N VAL A 16 -3.54 17.99 -5.30
CA VAL A 16 -3.75 18.97 -6.37
C VAL A 16 -3.33 18.43 -7.73
N ASN A 17 -2.33 17.53 -7.77
CA ASN A 17 -1.75 17.04 -9.02
C ASN A 17 -1.93 15.53 -9.23
N PHE A 18 -2.14 14.75 -8.16
CA PHE A 18 -2.21 13.30 -8.21
C PHE A 18 -3.37 12.77 -7.38
N MET A 19 -3.92 11.60 -7.74
CA MET A 19 -5.06 11.01 -7.01
C MET A 19 -4.66 9.80 -6.15
N GLY A 20 -3.43 9.30 -6.22
CA GLY A 20 -2.96 8.19 -5.39
C GLY A 20 -2.37 8.68 -4.06
N THR A 21 -2.92 8.23 -2.92
CA THR A 21 -2.40 8.56 -1.58
C THR A 21 -2.79 7.53 -0.53
N ASP A 22 -1.85 7.19 0.36
CA ASP A 22 -2.12 6.45 1.61
C ASP A 22 -2.23 7.38 2.82
N THR A 23 -2.14 8.70 2.61
CA THR A 23 -2.22 9.71 3.69
C THR A 23 -3.64 10.22 3.85
N ILE A 24 -4.44 9.51 4.64
CA ILE A 24 -5.87 9.83 4.90
C ILE A 24 -6.06 11.28 5.42
N ALA A 25 -5.13 11.79 6.23
CA ALA A 25 -5.21 13.15 6.76
C ALA A 25 -5.28 14.23 5.65
N GLY A 26 -4.65 14.01 4.49
CA GLY A 26 -4.74 14.91 3.35
C GLY A 26 -6.10 14.88 2.66
N ILE A 27 -6.71 13.69 2.57
CA ILE A 27 -8.09 13.52 2.07
C ILE A 27 -9.06 14.28 2.96
N ILE A 28 -8.99 14.06 4.29
CA ILE A 28 -9.87 14.72 5.26
C ILE A 28 -9.77 16.24 5.14
N MET A 29 -8.55 16.79 5.08
CA MET A 29 -8.34 18.23 4.93
C MET A 29 -8.95 18.77 3.62
N ALA A 30 -8.76 18.07 2.50
CA ALA A 30 -9.33 18.47 1.22
C ALA A 30 -10.87 18.44 1.23
N CYS A 31 -11.46 17.44 1.87
CA CYS A 31 -12.91 17.35 2.06
C CYS A 31 -13.44 18.50 2.94
N GLU A 32 -12.84 18.72 4.12
CA GLU A 32 -13.34 19.68 5.12
C GLU A 32 -13.17 21.14 4.69
N TYR A 33 -12.02 21.50 4.11
CA TYR A 33 -11.68 22.90 3.84
C TYR A 33 -11.93 23.33 2.38
N TYR A 34 -11.99 22.38 1.45
CA TYR A 34 -12.15 22.67 0.02
C TYR A 34 -13.38 21.99 -0.60
N GLY A 35 -14.15 21.22 0.16
CA GLY A 35 -15.39 20.59 -0.31
C GLY A 35 -15.17 19.50 -1.37
N ALA A 36 -13.99 18.88 -1.41
CA ALA A 36 -13.72 17.77 -2.32
C ALA A 36 -14.48 16.51 -1.88
N GLU A 37 -15.18 15.84 -2.80
CA GLU A 37 -16.00 14.67 -2.46
C GLU A 37 -15.15 13.40 -2.23
N MET A 38 -14.27 13.06 -3.18
CA MET A 38 -13.29 11.96 -3.05
C MET A 38 -11.98 12.37 -3.75
N PRO A 39 -11.09 13.13 -3.08
CA PRO A 39 -9.91 13.71 -3.69
C PRO A 39 -8.77 12.72 -3.94
N GLY A 40 -8.82 11.51 -3.37
CA GLY A 40 -7.75 10.51 -3.54
C GLY A 40 -8.19 9.08 -3.26
N PHE A 41 -7.40 8.14 -3.77
CA PHE A 41 -7.62 6.69 -3.73
C PHE A 41 -6.34 5.96 -3.29
N SER A 42 -6.52 4.73 -2.81
CA SER A 42 -5.46 3.79 -2.46
C SER A 42 -5.84 2.38 -2.95
N ILE A 43 -4.91 1.44 -2.83
CA ILE A 43 -5.10 0.02 -3.15
C ILE A 43 -4.69 -0.84 -1.94
N PRO A 44 -5.20 -2.07 -1.80
CA PRO A 44 -4.65 -3.01 -0.84
C PRO A 44 -3.13 -3.18 -1.02
N ALA A 45 -2.38 -2.99 0.06
CA ALA A 45 -0.93 -3.09 0.05
C ALA A 45 -0.45 -3.87 1.29
N ALA A 46 0.42 -4.86 1.08
CA ALA A 46 1.12 -5.54 2.16
C ALA A 46 2.34 -4.71 2.60
N GLU A 47 2.61 -4.74 3.90
CA GLU A 47 3.83 -4.19 4.49
C GLU A 47 4.71 -5.29 5.11
N HIS A 48 5.93 -4.94 5.52
CA HIS A 48 6.91 -5.90 6.02
C HIS A 48 6.38 -6.73 7.19
N SER A 49 5.63 -6.12 8.12
CA SER A 49 5.08 -6.84 9.26
C SER A 49 4.08 -7.93 8.82
N THR A 50 3.25 -7.62 7.81
CA THR A 50 2.24 -8.54 7.29
C THR A 50 2.86 -9.72 6.54
N ILE A 51 4.04 -9.56 5.94
CA ILE A 51 4.78 -10.67 5.32
C ILE A 51 5.59 -11.44 6.37
N THR A 52 6.40 -10.74 7.16
CA THR A 52 7.34 -11.38 8.10
C THR A 52 6.68 -12.09 9.27
N SER A 53 5.43 -11.75 9.60
CA SER A 53 4.63 -12.49 10.61
C SER A 53 4.36 -13.96 10.23
N TRP A 54 4.47 -14.31 8.94
CA TRP A 54 4.39 -15.69 8.44
C TRP A 54 5.72 -16.46 8.51
N THR A 55 6.80 -15.78 8.92
CA THR A 55 8.19 -16.27 8.87
C THR A 55 8.74 -16.43 7.44
N ARG A 56 10.05 -16.63 7.35
CA ARG A 56 10.75 -16.76 6.07
C ARG A 56 10.33 -18.00 5.31
N GLU A 57 10.06 -19.08 6.03
CA GLU A 57 9.67 -20.37 5.47
C GLU A 57 8.30 -20.32 4.80
N GLN A 58 7.44 -19.37 5.17
CA GLN A 58 6.10 -19.21 4.60
C GLN A 58 5.91 -17.90 3.83
N GLU A 59 7.00 -17.27 3.34
CA GLU A 59 6.92 -16.05 2.53
C GLU A 59 6.02 -16.25 1.28
N THR A 60 6.14 -17.39 0.60
CA THR A 60 5.27 -17.75 -0.54
C THR A 60 3.79 -17.80 -0.14
N ALA A 61 3.47 -18.42 1.00
CA ALA A 61 2.10 -18.52 1.47
C ALA A 61 1.53 -17.15 1.88
N ALA A 62 2.36 -16.25 2.41
CA ALA A 62 1.97 -14.87 2.69
C ALA A 62 1.61 -14.11 1.39
N TYR A 63 2.36 -14.33 0.32
CA TYR A 63 2.07 -13.74 -0.99
C TYR A 63 0.79 -14.30 -1.61
N GLU A 64 0.61 -15.62 -1.59
CA GLU A 64 -0.63 -16.28 -2.04
C GLU A 64 -1.84 -15.78 -1.26
N ASN A 65 -1.70 -15.64 0.07
CA ASN A 65 -2.78 -15.10 0.91
C ASN A 65 -3.21 -13.69 0.48
N MET A 66 -2.29 -12.83 0.05
CA MET A 66 -2.65 -11.50 -0.47
C MET A 66 -3.47 -11.60 -1.77
N LEU A 67 -3.12 -12.52 -2.67
CA LEU A 67 -3.88 -12.74 -3.91
C LEU A 67 -5.25 -13.35 -3.63
N ASP A 68 -5.35 -14.31 -2.71
CA ASP A 68 -6.61 -14.93 -2.31
C ASP A 68 -7.54 -13.95 -1.60
N THR A 69 -6.98 -13.07 -0.77
CA THR A 69 -7.74 -12.06 -0.01
C THR A 69 -8.24 -10.94 -0.92
N TYR A 70 -7.44 -10.55 -1.91
CA TYR A 70 -7.76 -9.50 -2.88
C TYR A 70 -7.73 -10.04 -4.32
N PRO A 71 -8.69 -10.91 -4.70
CA PRO A 71 -8.65 -11.64 -5.96
C PRO A 71 -8.92 -10.77 -7.20
N GLN A 72 -9.33 -9.52 -7.00
CA GLN A 72 -9.68 -8.57 -8.05
C GLN A 72 -9.12 -7.19 -7.74
N GLY A 73 -8.84 -6.44 -8.80
CA GLY A 73 -8.26 -5.10 -8.69
C GLY A 73 -6.74 -5.13 -8.57
N PHE A 74 -6.16 -4.01 -8.15
CA PHE A 74 -4.73 -3.89 -7.95
C PHE A 74 -4.36 -4.21 -6.50
N VAL A 75 -3.28 -4.95 -6.32
CA VAL A 75 -2.66 -5.22 -5.02
C VAL A 75 -1.16 -4.93 -5.11
N ALA A 76 -0.61 -4.33 -4.06
CA ALA A 76 0.83 -4.16 -3.91
C ALA A 76 1.35 -5.11 -2.82
N VAL A 77 2.40 -5.88 -3.10
CA VAL A 77 3.00 -6.81 -2.13
C VAL A 77 4.48 -6.51 -1.98
N VAL A 78 4.88 -6.08 -0.78
CA VAL A 78 6.30 -5.87 -0.47
C VAL A 78 7.05 -7.20 -0.57
N SER A 79 8.08 -7.23 -1.41
CA SER A 79 8.74 -8.48 -1.84
C SER A 79 10.22 -8.53 -1.48
N ASP A 80 10.73 -7.57 -0.71
CA ASP A 80 12.12 -7.47 -0.29
C ASP A 80 12.32 -7.82 1.20
N SER A 81 11.34 -8.49 1.82
CA SER A 81 11.40 -8.88 3.24
C SER A 81 12.60 -9.76 3.57
N TYR A 82 13.03 -10.62 2.63
CA TYR A 82 14.25 -11.43 2.77
C TYR A 82 15.20 -11.35 1.58
N ASP A 83 14.69 -11.46 0.34
CA ASP A 83 15.48 -11.35 -0.90
C ASP A 83 14.58 -11.03 -2.10
N ILE A 84 14.63 -9.78 -2.57
CA ILE A 84 13.82 -9.29 -3.70
C ILE A 84 14.10 -10.04 -5.01
N PHE A 85 15.33 -10.48 -5.25
CA PHE A 85 15.66 -11.17 -6.48
C PHE A 85 15.13 -12.60 -6.48
N ASN A 86 15.19 -13.28 -5.33
CA ASN A 86 14.57 -14.59 -5.17
C ASN A 86 13.04 -14.50 -5.28
N ALA A 87 12.42 -13.51 -4.60
CA ALA A 87 10.98 -13.29 -4.66
C ALA A 87 10.49 -13.11 -6.10
N CYS A 88 11.13 -12.22 -6.87
CA CYS A 88 10.75 -11.97 -8.26
C CYS A 88 11.01 -13.16 -9.20
N ARG A 89 12.14 -13.88 -9.04
CA ARG A 89 12.52 -14.96 -9.98
C ARG A 89 11.84 -16.28 -9.70
N ASN A 90 11.71 -16.65 -8.42
CA ASN A 90 11.39 -18.01 -8.01
C ASN A 90 10.06 -18.13 -7.28
N ILE A 91 9.55 -17.06 -6.68
CA ILE A 91 8.26 -17.10 -5.95
C ILE A 91 7.14 -16.57 -6.86
N TRP A 92 7.21 -15.30 -7.28
CA TRP A 92 6.18 -14.73 -8.17
C TRP A 92 6.11 -15.43 -9.52
N GLY A 93 7.22 -15.96 -10.02
CA GLY A 93 7.25 -16.77 -11.24
C GLY A 93 6.64 -18.17 -11.08
N SER A 94 6.42 -18.65 -9.85
CA SER A 94 5.82 -19.95 -9.57
C SER A 94 4.38 -19.89 -9.06
N ILE A 95 3.97 -18.77 -8.47
CA ILE A 95 2.59 -18.55 -8.02
C ILE A 95 1.70 -18.38 -9.25
N SER A 96 0.63 -19.19 -9.34
CA SER A 96 -0.31 -19.24 -10.47
C SER A 96 -1.73 -18.94 -10.06
#